data_AF-A0A175S131-F1
#
_entry.id   AF-A0A175S131-F1
#
_cell.length_a   1.000
_cell.length_b   1.000
_cell.length_c   1.000
_cell.angle_alpha   90.00
_cell.angle_beta   90.00
_cell.angle_gamma   90.00
#
_symmetry.space_group_name_H-M   'P 1'
#
loop_
_entity.id
_entity.type
_entity.pdbx_description
1 polymer ?
#
loop_
_entity_poly.entity_id
_entity_poly.type
_entity_poly.pdbx_seq_one_letter_code
_entity_poly.pdbx_strand_id
1 'polypeptide(L)' 'MATYEVQAVRERGAWQVFIDGLLVTEVTRWPSVGFVAREFLAMDRGDDLKIRVVGRNQYIDDDPGEA' A
#
# COMPACT_ATOMS: atom_id res chain seq x y z
N MET A 1 18.38 2.07 -12.13
CA MET A 1 17.69 1.94 -10.85
C MET A 1 16.30 2.55 -11.01
N ALA A 2 15.28 1.72 -11.13
CA ALA A 2 13.90 2.19 -11.25
C ALA A 2 13.35 2.47 -9.84
N THR A 3 12.62 3.57 -9.68
CA THR A 3 11.90 3.88 -8.44
C THR A 3 10.42 3.61 -8.68
N TYR A 4 9.86 2.70 -7.90
CA TYR A 4 8.46 2.32 -7.96
C TYR A 4 7.70 3.03 -6.85
N GLU A 5 6.62 3.71 -7.22
CA GLU A 5 5.70 4.29 -6.26
C GLU A 5 4.71 3.24 -5.80
N VAL A 6 4.60 3.08 -4.49
CA VAL A 6 3.66 2.15 -3.85
C VAL A 6 2.65 2.99 -3.11
N GLN A 7 1.39 2.91 -3.52
CA GLN A 7 0.32 3.60 -2.85
C GLN A 7 -0.27 2.68 -1.78
N ALA A 8 -0.50 3.20 -0.58
CA ALA A 8 -1.10 2.44 0.49
C ALA A 8 -2.26 3.19 1.11
N VAL A 9 -3.44 2.59 1.08
CA VAL A 9 -4.67 3.17 1.61
C VAL A 9 -5.10 2.37 2.83
N ARG A 10 -5.37 3.04 3.95
CA ARG A 10 -5.93 2.35 5.11
C ARG A 10 -7.44 2.28 5.00
N GLU A 11 -8.00 1.07 5.03
CA GLU A 11 -9.43 0.80 5.00
C GLU A 11 -9.76 -0.34 5.98
N ARG A 12 -10.80 -0.17 6.80
CA ARG A 12 -11.30 -1.19 7.75
C ARG A 12 -10.23 -1.87 8.63
N GLY A 13 -9.18 -1.13 8.99
CA GLY A 13 -8.09 -1.63 9.85
C GLY A 13 -6.95 -2.33 9.11
N ALA A 14 -7.04 -2.48 7.79
CA ALA A 14 -5.96 -2.98 6.93
C ALA A 14 -5.40 -1.86 6.04
N TRP A 15 -4.19 -2.06 5.55
CA TRP A 15 -3.55 -1.26 4.51
C TRP A 15 -3.62 -2.02 3.19
N GLN A 16 -4.45 -1.53 2.28
CA GLN A 16 -4.47 -1.96 0.90
C GLN A 16 -3.25 -1.40 0.18
N VAL A 17 -2.47 -2.26 -0.45
CA VAL A 17 -1.23 -1.91 -1.15
C VAL A 17 -1.49 -1.94 -2.65
N PHE A 18 -1.19 -0.83 -3.31
CA PHE A 18 -1.37 -0.64 -4.74
C PHE A 18 -0.04 -0.36 -5.42
N ILE A 19 0.15 -0.96 -6.60
CA ILE A 19 1.30 -0.76 -7.48
C ILE A 19 0.74 -0.53 -8.87
N ASP A 20 1.16 0.56 -9.53
CA ASP A 20 0.63 0.97 -10.85
C ASP A 20 -0.91 1.05 -10.89
N GLY A 21 -1.54 1.40 -9.77
CA GLY A 21 -2.99 1.50 -9.61
C GLY A 21 -3.72 0.17 -9.38
N LEU A 22 -3.01 -0.95 -9.32
CA LEU A 22 -3.57 -2.28 -9.07
C LEU A 22 -3.42 -2.69 -7.62
N LEU A 23 -4.49 -3.19 -7.00
CA LEU A 23 -4.45 -3.78 -5.67
C LEU A 23 -3.65 -5.09 -5.73
N VAL A 24 -2.51 -5.13 -5.05
CA VAL A 24 -1.63 -6.29 -5.04
C VAL A 24 -1.82 -7.14 -3.77
N THR A 25 -2.07 -6.51 -2.62
CA THR A 25 -2.24 -7.21 -1.34
C THR A 25 -2.81 -6.30 -0.25
N GLU A 26 -3.12 -6.87 0.91
CA GLU A 26 -3.57 -6.17 2.10
C GLU A 26 -2.72 -6.59 3.31
N VAL A 27 -2.27 -5.61 4.11
CA VAL A 27 -1.47 -5.86 5.31
C VAL A 27 -2.02 -5.10 6.51
N THR A 28 -1.93 -5.67 7.71
CA THR A 28 -2.48 -5.03 8.92
C THR A 28 -1.53 -3.98 9.51
N ARG A 29 -0.24 -4.03 9.18
CA ARG A 29 0.80 -3.18 9.77
C ARG A 29 1.43 -2.28 8.73
N TRP A 30 1.50 -0.98 9.02
CA TRP A 30 2.15 0.01 8.14
C TRP A 30 3.59 -0.36 7.75
N PRO A 31 4.48 -0.81 8.67
CA PRO A 31 5.83 -1.24 8.31
C PRO A 31 5.89 -2.39 7.30
N SER A 32 4.83 -3.20 7.19
CA SER A 32 4.78 -4.34 6.26
C SER A 32 4.55 -3.91 4.82
N VAL A 33 4.00 -2.72 4.56
CA VAL A 33 3.64 -2.23 3.22
C VAL A 33 4.85 -2.22 2.27
N GLY A 34 5.96 -1.60 2.69
CA GLY A 34 7.16 -1.51 1.86
C GLY A 34 7.83 -2.87 1.63
N PHE A 35 7.75 -3.76 2.62
CA PHE A 35 8.29 -5.12 2.50
C PHE A 35 7.50 -5.94 1.47
N VAL A 36 6.17 -6.00 1.60
CA VAL A 36 5.35 -6.80 0.68
C VAL A 36 5.37 -6.26 -0.75
N ALA A 37 5.42 -4.93 -0.90
CA ALA A 37 5.54 -4.34 -2.23
C ALA A 37 6.88 -4.68 -2.90
N ARG A 38 7.96 -4.81 -2.11
CA ARG A 38 9.26 -5.26 -2.62
C ARG A 38 9.21 -6.70 -3.09
N GLU A 39 8.68 -7.58 -2.26
CA GLU A 39 8.57 -9.00 -2.59
C GLU A 39 7.73 -9.20 -3.85
N PHE A 40 6.62 -8.46 -3.99
CA PHE A 40 5.78 -8.51 -5.18
C PHE A 40 6.53 -8.03 -6.43
N LEU A 41 7.19 -6.86 -6.37
CA LEU A 41 7.95 -6.33 -7.50
C LEU A 41 9.12 -7.26 -7.88
N ALA A 42 9.77 -7.90 -6.93
CA ALA A 42 10.89 -8.81 -7.18
C ALA A 42 10.48 -10.10 -7.92
N MET A 43 9.20 -10.49 -7.88
CA MET A 43 8.70 -11.64 -8.64
C MET A 43 8.59 -11.33 -10.14
N ASP A 44 8.30 -10.07 -10.49
CA ASP A 44 8.11 -9.62 -11.89
C ASP A 44 9.37 -8.95 -12.45
N ARG A 45 10.20 -8.37 -11.58
CA ARG A 45 11.32 -7.49 -11.94
C ARG A 45 12.64 -8.00 -11.38
N GLY A 46 13.63 -8.14 -12.26
CA GLY A 46 14.99 -8.58 -11.92
C GLY A 46 16.00 -7.44 -11.71
N ASP A 47 15.55 -6.19 -11.67
CA ASP A 47 16.41 -5.01 -11.52
C ASP A 47 16.59 -4.56 -10.06
N ASP A 48 17.52 -3.63 -9.85
CA ASP A 48 17.78 -3.01 -8.55
C ASP A 48 16.65 -2.04 -8.16
N LEU A 49 15.72 -2.55 -7.33
CA LEU A 49 14.47 -1.91 -6.95
C LEU A 49 14.67 -0.79 -5.91
N LYS A 50 14.25 0.44 -6.22
CA LYS A 50 13.91 1.46 -5.21
C LYS A 50 12.42 1.55 -5.05
N ILE A 51 11.95 1.65 -3.80
CA ILE A 51 10.53 1.76 -3.48
C ILE A 51 10.30 3.04 -2.71
N ARG A 52 9.27 3.79 -3.11
CA ARG A 52 8.75 4.93 -2.38
C ARG A 52 7.31 4.63 -1.99
N VAL A 53 7.07 4.48 -0.69
CA VAL A 53 5.70 4.25 -0.18
C VAL A 53 5.02 5.58 0.08
N VAL A 54 3.84 5.77 -0.51
CA VAL A 54 2.96 6.92 -0.34
C VAL A 54 1.70 6.42 0.37
N GLY A 55 1.55 6.79 1.64
CA GLY A 55 0.42 6.37 2.47
C GLY A 55 -0.67 7.42 2.53
N ARG A 56 -1.93 6.99 2.40
CA ARG A 56 -3.12 7.80 2.72
C ARG A 56 -3.96 7.08 3.75
N ASN A 57 -4.08 7.67 4.93
CA ASN A 57 -4.97 7.16 5.97
C ASN A 57 -6.39 7.69 5.67
N GLN A 58 -7.22 6.90 4.98
CA GLN A 58 -8.64 7.22 4.83
C GLN A 58 -9.35 6.78 6.11
N TYR A 59 -9.39 7.68 7.10
CA TYR A 59 -10.43 7.62 8.10
C TYR A 59 -11.65 8.32 7.48
N ILE A 60 -12.60 7.56 6.97
CA ILE A 60 -13.95 8.07 6.77
C ILE A 60 -14.60 7.90 8.14
N ASP A 61 -14.65 8.98 8.93
CA ASP A 61 -15.63 9.10 10.00
C ASP A 61 -17.00 9.06 9.31
N ASP A 62 -17.55 7.86 9.13
CA ASP A 62 -18.98 7.69 8.98
C ASP A 62 -19.53 7.74 10.41
N ASP A 63 -19.62 8.96 10.95
CA ASP A 63 -20.52 9.25 12.07
C ASP A 63 -21.85 9.67 11.42
N PRO A 64 -22.79 8.75 11.16
CA PRO A 64 -24.16 9.13 10.95
C PRO A 64 -24.67 9.57 12.32
N GLY A 65 -24.44 10.84 12.66
CA GLY A 65 -24.90 11.44 13.90
C GLY A 65 -26.32 10.95 14.23
N GLU A 66 -26.46 10.29 15.38
CA GLU A 66 -27.73 9.74 15.81
C GLU A 66 -28.80 10.85 15.82
N ALA A 67 -29.91 10.52 15.16
CA ALA A 67 -31.06 11.39 14.90
C ALA A 67 -31.89 11.72 16.15
#